data_AF-A0A952RN52-F1
#
_entry.id   AF-A0A952RN52-F1
#
_cell.length_a   1.000
_cell.length_b   1.000
_cell.length_c   1.000
_cell.angle_alpha   90.00
_cell.angle_beta   90.00
_cell.angle_gamma   90.00
#
_symmetry.space_group_name_H-M   'P 1'
#
loop_
_entity.id
_entity.type
_entity.pdbx_description
1 polymer ?
#
loop_
_entity_poly.entity_id
_entity_poly.type
_entity_poly.pdbx_seq_one_letter_code
_entity_poly.pdbx_strand_id
1 'polypeptide(L)'
;MRPSTRDLLRKALMARGFSSTLSSPNGTMIFDDAYLDAISISDLLEVLVARREKIFGSVAVVGQDVARQGYDDVVLAIEATKEVIGLSLP
;
A
#
# COMPACT_ATOMS: atom_id res chain seq x y z
N MET A 1 -10.94 18.69 14.54
CA MET A 1 -9.80 17.78 14.75
C MET A 1 -9.31 17.37 13.36
N ARG A 2 -8.02 17.53 13.03
CA ARG A 2 -7.51 17.05 11.73
C ARG A 2 -7.48 15.51 11.78
N PRO A 3 -7.97 14.79 10.75
CA PRO A 3 -7.87 13.33 10.72
C PRO A 3 -6.40 12.91 10.81
N SER A 4 -6.13 11.79 11.49
CA SER A 4 -4.76 11.28 11.59
C SER A 4 -4.27 10.80 10.22
N THR A 5 -2.95 10.78 10.01
CA THR A 5 -2.33 10.22 8.80
C THR A 5 -2.82 8.79 8.53
N ARG A 6 -3.05 8.00 9.58
CA ARG A 6 -3.60 6.66 9.49
C ARG A 6 -5.04 6.65 8.97
N ASP A 7 -5.91 7.51 9.51
CA ASP A 7 -7.31 7.56 9.07
C ASP A 7 -7.41 7.99 7.61
N LEU A 8 -6.55 8.94 7.20
CA LEU A 8 -6.41 9.35 5.81
C LEU A 8 -5.94 8.18 4.93
N LEU A 9 -4.93 7.43 5.38
CA LEU A 9 -4.42 6.26 4.65
C LEU A 9 -5.46 5.15 4.52
N ARG A 10 -6.15 4.78 5.60
CA ARG A 10 -7.24 3.79 5.55
C ARG A 10 -8.31 4.21 4.55
N LYS A 11 -8.73 5.47 4.59
CA LYS A 11 -9.72 6.00 3.65
C LYS A 11 -9.22 5.94 2.20
N ALA A 12 -7.97 6.34 1.96
CA ALA A 12 -7.37 6.33 0.62
C ALA A 12 -7.17 4.91 0.06
N LEU A 13 -6.83 3.93 0.91
CA LEU A 13 -6.75 2.51 0.56
C LEU A 13 -8.13 1.94 0.24
N MET A 14 -9.13 2.19 1.09
CA MET A 14 -10.51 1.72 0.85
C MET A 14 -11.10 2.31 -0.43
N ALA A 15 -10.82 3.57 -0.74
CA ALA A 15 -11.23 4.20 -2.00
C ALA A 15 -10.63 3.52 -3.24
N ARG A 16 -9.54 2.78 -3.07
CA ARG A 16 -8.87 1.99 -4.13
C ARG A 16 -9.20 0.49 -4.08
N GLY A 17 -10.22 0.11 -3.31
CA GLY A 17 -10.74 -1.26 -3.28
C GLY A 17 -10.14 -2.16 -2.20
N PHE A 18 -9.30 -1.63 -1.30
CA PHE A 18 -8.88 -2.38 -0.13
C PHE A 18 -10.07 -2.63 0.80
N SER A 19 -10.09 -3.80 1.44
CA SER A 19 -11.14 -4.15 2.40
C SER A 19 -11.07 -3.32 3.68
N SER A 20 -12.08 -3.43 4.54
CA SER A 20 -12.06 -2.86 5.89
C SER A 20 -10.95 -3.43 6.78
N THR A 21 -10.45 -4.63 6.46
CA THR A 21 -9.28 -5.25 7.10
C THR A 21 -7.97 -4.88 6.41
N LEU A 22 -7.99 -3.86 5.54
CA LEU A 22 -6.85 -3.36 4.75
C LEU A 22 -6.17 -4.45 3.91
N SER A 23 -6.95 -5.44 3.48
CA SER A 23 -6.51 -6.44 2.52
C SER A 23 -6.68 -5.89 1.11
N SER A 24 -5.66 -6.10 0.29
CA SER A 24 -5.64 -5.67 -1.11
C SER A 24 -6.68 -6.41 -1.96
N PRO A 25 -7.12 -5.80 -3.09
CA PRO A 25 -8.12 -6.37 -3.98
C PRO A 25 -7.77 -7.77 -4.51
N ASN A 26 -6.50 -8.02 -4.86
CA ASN A 26 -6.07 -9.34 -5.35
C ASN A 26 -5.56 -10.26 -4.22
N GLY A 27 -5.68 -9.85 -2.95
CA GLY A 27 -5.29 -10.65 -1.80
C GLY A 27 -3.79 -10.88 -1.66
N THR A 28 -2.94 -10.07 -2.29
CA THR A 28 -1.48 -10.24 -2.28
C THR A 28 -0.77 -9.53 -1.13
N MET A 29 -1.49 -8.63 -0.44
CA MET A 29 -1.02 -7.93 0.75
C MET A 29 -2.14 -7.58 1.72
N ILE A 30 -1.76 -7.41 2.97
CA ILE A 30 -2.56 -6.85 4.07
C ILE A 30 -1.71 -5.83 4.82
N PHE A 31 -2.28 -4.68 5.16
CA PHE A 31 -1.65 -3.75 6.09
C PHE A 31 -2.04 -4.11 7.51
N ASP A 32 -1.06 -4.46 8.34
CA ASP A 32 -1.25 -4.61 9.77
C ASP A 32 -1.38 -3.22 10.41
N ASP A 33 -2.46 -3.01 11.16
CA ASP A 33 -2.72 -1.77 11.87
C ASP A 33 -1.61 -1.42 12.89
N ALA A 34 -1.05 -2.43 13.58
CA ALA A 34 0.05 -2.21 14.52
C ALA A 34 1.32 -1.76 13.79
N TYR A 35 1.55 -2.28 12.57
CA TYR A 35 2.65 -1.84 11.74
C TYR A 35 2.45 -0.41 11.22
N LEU A 36 1.24 -0.08 10.77
CA LEU A 36 0.89 1.28 10.32
C LEU A 36 1.03 2.32 11.42
N ASP A 37 0.77 1.96 12.69
CA ASP A 37 0.96 2.85 13.83
C ASP A 37 2.45 3.08 14.16
N ALA A 38 3.33 2.13 13.82
CA ALA A 38 4.76 2.17 14.14
C ALA A 38 5.64 2.77 13.04
N ILE A 39 5.18 2.76 11.79
CA ILE A 39 5.95 3.23 10.62
C ILE A 39 5.58 4.67 10.23
N SER A 40 6.57 5.46 9.84
CA SER A 40 6.28 6.77 9.23
C SER A 40 5.70 6.60 7.82
N ILE A 41 4.85 7.54 7.38
CA ILE A 41 4.24 7.46 6.05
C ILE A 41 5.28 7.54 4.92
N SER A 42 6.40 8.21 5.15
CA SER A 42 7.52 8.28 4.19
C SER A 42 8.25 6.94 4.09
N ASP A 43 8.56 6.30 5.22
CA ASP A 43 9.19 4.98 5.24
C ASP A 43 8.28 3.93 4.60
N LEU A 44 6.97 4.03 4.83
CA LEU A 44 5.98 3.16 4.19
C LEU A 44 6.04 3.29 2.66
N LEU A 45 6.14 4.51 2.13
CA LEU A 45 6.27 4.74 0.70
C LEU A 45 7.53 4.08 0.14
N GLU A 46 8.67 4.22 0.83
CA GLU A 46 9.93 3.59 0.42
C GLU A 46 9.82 2.06 0.38
N VAL A 47 9.22 1.46 1.42
CA VAL A 47 8.98 0.01 1.49
C VAL A 47 8.13 -0.46 0.32
N LEU A 48 7.05 0.27 -0.02
CA LEU A 48 6.16 -0.09 -1.12
C LEU A 48 6.84 0.05 -2.48
N VAL A 49 7.63 1.10 -2.69
CA VAL A 49 8.41 1.29 -3.94
C VAL A 49 9.42 0.16 -4.10
N ALA A 50 10.17 -0.18 -3.04
CA ALA A 50 11.11 -1.29 -3.07
C ALA A 50 10.41 -2.64 -3.33
N ARG A 51 9.22 -2.84 -2.76
CA ARG A 51 8.40 -4.05 -3.01
C ARG A 51 7.99 -4.15 -4.47
N ARG A 52 7.57 -3.05 -5.10
CA ARG A 52 7.21 -3.00 -6.52
C ARG A 52 8.35 -3.46 -7.42
N GLU A 53 9.58 -3.04 -7.13
CA GLU A 53 10.77 -3.40 -7.89
C GLU A 53 11.11 -4.90 -7.76
N LYS A 54 10.93 -5.47 -6.56
CA LYS A 54 11.20 -6.90 -6.30
C LYS A 54 10.23 -7.85 -7.00
N ILE A 55 9.01 -7.42 -7.30
CA ILE A 55 7.99 -8.26 -7.92
C ILE A 55 8.44 -8.77 -9.30
N PHE A 56 9.13 -7.95 -10.08
CA PHE A 56 9.68 -8.38 -11.38
C PHE A 56 10.68 -9.53 -11.25
N GLY A 57 11.51 -9.51 -10.20
CA GLY A 57 12.43 -10.62 -9.89
C GLY A 57 11.74 -11.89 -9.39
N SER A 58 10.48 -11.77 -8.97
CA SER A 58 9.70 -12.87 -8.39
C SER A 58 8.91 -13.67 -9.44
N VAL A 59 8.79 -13.16 -10.68
CA VAL A 59 7.99 -13.74 -11.77
C VAL A 59 8.34 -15.20 -12.03
N ALA A 60 9.63 -15.55 -12.00
CA ALA A 60 10.09 -16.93 -12.22
C ALA A 60 9.66 -17.91 -11.12
N VAL A 61 9.33 -17.41 -9.93
CA VAL A 61 8.97 -18.22 -8.75
C VAL A 61 7.46 -18.35 -8.61
N VAL A 62 6.72 -17.24 -8.74
CA VAL A 62 5.27 -17.21 -8.47
C VAL A 62 4.42 -17.24 -9.74
N GLY A 63 5.03 -17.10 -10.92
CA GLY A 63 4.34 -17.00 -12.20
C GLY A 63 3.93 -15.56 -12.53
N GLN A 64 3.69 -15.31 -13.83
CA GLN A 64 3.40 -13.98 -14.37
C GLN A 64 2.10 -13.39 -13.82
N ASP A 65 1.04 -14.19 -13.70
CA ASP A 65 -0.28 -13.70 -13.28
C ASP A 65 -0.27 -13.23 -11.82
N VAL A 66 0.32 -14.03 -10.93
CA VAL A 66 0.44 -13.68 -9.50
C VAL A 66 1.37 -12.49 -9.32
N ALA A 67 2.47 -12.43 -10.06
CA ALA A 67 3.37 -11.27 -10.02
C ALA A 67 2.66 -10.00 -10.49
N ARG A 68 1.84 -10.08 -11.55
CA ARG A 68 1.05 -8.94 -12.04
C ARG A 68 0.03 -8.48 -11.00
N GLN A 69 -0.72 -9.39 -10.39
CA GLN A 69 -1.66 -9.06 -9.31
C GLN A 69 -0.97 -8.37 -8.13
N GLY A 70 0.20 -8.87 -7.73
CA GLY A 70 1.01 -8.26 -6.68
C GLY A 70 1.50 -6.86 -7.06
N TYR A 71 1.86 -6.66 -8.33
CA TYR A 71 2.28 -5.35 -8.83
C TYR A 71 1.13 -4.36 -8.77
N ASP A 72 -0.05 -4.75 -9.26
CA ASP A 72 -1.24 -3.91 -9.30
C ASP A 72 -1.66 -3.48 -7.88
N ASP A 73 -1.68 -4.42 -6.91
CA ASP A 73 -1.99 -4.12 -5.51
C ASP A 73 -0.98 -3.15 -4.88
N VAL A 74 0.32 -3.33 -5.14
CA VAL A 74 1.37 -2.43 -4.63
C VAL A 74 1.26 -1.04 -5.24
N VAL A 75 0.92 -0.93 -6.52
CA VAL A 75 0.71 0.37 -7.18
C VAL A 75 -0.42 1.14 -6.51
N LEU A 76 -1.56 0.49 -6.25
CA LEU A 76 -2.69 1.11 -5.55
C LEU A 76 -2.29 1.60 -4.15
N ALA A 77 -1.49 0.81 -3.42
CA ALA A 77 -0.98 1.20 -2.11
C ALA A 77 0.00 2.39 -2.17
N ILE A 78 0.87 2.45 -3.18
CA ILE A 78 1.78 3.57 -3.40
C ILE A 78 0.99 4.85 -3.66
N GLU A 79 -0.04 4.78 -4.50
CA GLU A 79 -0.88 5.93 -4.83
C GLU A 79 -1.65 6.45 -3.61
N ALA A 80 -2.23 5.55 -2.80
CA ALA A 80 -2.87 5.91 -1.54
C ALA A 80 -1.88 6.62 -0.60
N THR A 81 -0.68 6.06 -0.44
CA THR A 81 0.37 6.64 0.42
C THR A 81 0.80 8.03 -0.06
N LYS A 82 1.01 8.22 -1.37
CA LYS A 82 1.37 9.51 -1.98
C LYS A 82 0.27 10.57 -1.80
N GLU A 83 -0.99 10.17 -1.95
CA GLU A 83 -2.14 11.06 -1.71
C GLU A 83 -2.11 11.59 -0.27
N VAL A 84 -1.94 10.70 0.71
CA VAL A 84 -1.88 11.09 2.13
C VAL A 84 -0.70 12.02 2.41
N ILE A 85 0.48 11.75 1.83
CA ILE A 85 1.64 12.64 1.95
C ILE A 85 1.29 14.03 1.39
N GLY A 86 0.68 14.10 0.20
CA GLY A 86 0.28 15.36 -0.43
C GLY A 86 -0.76 16.14 0.38
N LEU A 87 -1.62 15.46 1.14
CA LEU A 87 -2.59 16.09 2.05
C LEU A 87 -1.98 16.50 3.40
N SER A 88 -0.82 15.94 3.75
CA SER A 88 -0.14 16.16 5.05
C SER A 88 0.95 17.23 4.98
N LEU A 89 1.38 17.60 3.77
CA LEU A 89 2.33 18.70 3.55
C LEU A 89 1.59 20.04 3.52
N PRO A 90 2.11 21.09 4.19
CA PRO A 90 1.50 22.42 4.23
C PRO A 90 1.56 23.17 2.88
#